data_AF-A0A6P0X2W3-F1
#
_entry.id   AF-A0A6P0X2W3-F1
#
_cell.length_a   1.000
_cell.length_b   1.000
_cell.length_c   1.000
_cell.angle_alpha   90.00
_cell.angle_beta   90.00
_cell.angle_gamma   90.00
#
_symmetry.space_group_name_H-M   'P 1'
#
loop_
_entity.id
_entity.type
_entity.pdbx_description
1 polymer ?
#
loop_
_entity_poly.entity_id
_entity_poly.type
_entity_poly.pdbx_seq_one_letter_code
_entity_poly.pdbx_strand_id
1 'polypeptide(L)'
;MNLLPQNTHLGKLDILEVYDYYDLPCLFSCKNLSEHIFLAILSELTKELAVWLYVPTSRGRLEDIRSGTIDLHDAFVQSEDGFVYKVIIHDVDNSADTIEPIFCEDLNQEWLPIAGEFIYFSQEPFLWERVTNIR
;
A
#
# COMPACT_ATOMS: atom_id res chain seq x y z
N MET A 1 -3.83 -8.75 -13.89
CA MET A 1 -2.93 -8.25 -12.83
C MET A 1 -3.39 -8.63 -11.44
N ASN A 2 -2.55 -9.35 -10.71
CA ASN A 2 -2.74 -9.62 -9.29
C ASN A 2 -2.23 -8.44 -8.46
N LEU A 3 -2.87 -8.14 -7.34
CA LEU A 3 -2.46 -7.05 -6.42
C LEU A 3 -1.47 -7.51 -5.35
N LEU A 4 -1.53 -8.80 -5.00
CA LEU A 4 -0.71 -9.39 -3.95
C LEU A 4 0.28 -10.38 -4.57
N PRO A 5 1.56 -10.34 -4.15
CA PRO A 5 2.54 -11.29 -4.64
C PRO A 5 2.17 -12.72 -4.24
N GLN A 6 2.44 -13.68 -5.12
CA GLN A 6 2.13 -15.09 -4.90
C GLN A 6 3.40 -15.93 -4.71
N ASN A 7 3.32 -16.96 -3.86
CA ASN A 7 4.40 -17.91 -3.62
C ASN A 7 5.73 -17.27 -3.15
N THR A 8 5.65 -16.20 -2.36
CA THR A 8 6.83 -15.49 -1.84
C THR A 8 7.04 -15.72 -0.34
N HIS A 9 8.17 -15.24 0.19
CA HIS A 9 8.50 -15.37 1.61
C HIS A 9 7.64 -14.49 2.54
N LEU A 10 6.82 -13.57 2.01
CA LEU A 10 5.81 -12.85 2.80
C LEU A 10 4.61 -13.75 3.16
N GLY A 11 4.50 -14.93 2.54
CA GLY A 11 3.44 -15.89 2.76
C GLY A 11 2.18 -15.55 1.98
N LYS A 12 1.05 -16.15 2.39
CA LYS A 12 -0.25 -15.84 1.81
C LYS A 12 -0.77 -14.55 2.44
N LEU A 13 -0.97 -13.53 1.59
CA LEU A 13 -1.48 -12.22 1.99
C LEU A 13 -2.98 -12.10 1.73
N ASP A 14 -3.66 -11.39 2.62
CA ASP A 14 -5.05 -10.95 2.46
C ASP A 14 -5.12 -9.42 2.70
N ILE A 15 -5.87 -8.70 1.85
CA ILE A 15 -6.06 -7.25 2.00
C ILE A 15 -6.92 -7.00 3.24
N LEU A 16 -6.44 -6.11 4.11
CA LEU A 16 -7.18 -5.61 5.27
C LEU A 16 -8.08 -4.44 4.89
N GLU A 17 -7.52 -3.45 4.20
CA GLU A 17 -8.21 -2.21 3.86
C GLU A 17 -7.50 -1.52 2.69
N VAL A 18 -8.29 -0.94 1.78
CA VAL A 18 -7.80 -0.11 0.67
C VAL A 18 -8.04 1.35 1.03
N TYR A 19 -7.01 2.18 0.91
CA TYR A 19 -7.03 3.59 1.31
C TYR A 19 -7.08 4.54 0.13
N ASP A 20 -6.46 4.18 -0.99
CA ASP A 20 -6.53 4.95 -2.23
C ASP A 20 -6.81 4.05 -3.42
N TYR A 21 -7.70 4.50 -4.30
CA TYR A 21 -8.22 3.76 -5.44
C TYR A 21 -8.47 4.72 -6.60
N TYR A 22 -7.72 4.53 -7.69
CA TYR A 22 -7.97 5.21 -8.97
C TYR A 22 -8.65 4.24 -9.94
N ASP A 23 -7.90 3.65 -10.86
CA ASP A 23 -8.37 2.53 -11.70
C ASP A 23 -8.21 1.18 -11.01
N LEU A 24 -7.25 1.11 -10.09
CA LEU A 24 -6.94 -0.03 -9.23
C LEU A 24 -6.50 0.47 -7.84
N PRO A 25 -6.49 -0.39 -6.80
CA PRO A 25 -5.98 -0.02 -5.49
C PRO A 25 -4.54 0.45 -5.61
N CYS A 26 -4.21 1.66 -5.17
CA CYS A 26 -2.85 2.19 -5.22
C CYS A 26 -2.19 2.26 -3.84
N LEU A 27 -3.00 2.22 -2.77
CA LEU A 27 -2.54 2.22 -1.39
C LEU A 27 -3.47 1.32 -0.57
N PHE A 28 -2.91 0.32 0.11
CA PHE A 28 -3.69 -0.59 0.94
C PHE A 28 -2.85 -1.16 2.08
N SER A 29 -3.52 -1.71 3.09
CA SER A 29 -2.88 -2.58 4.08
C SER A 29 -3.26 -4.02 3.83
N CYS A 30 -2.33 -4.93 4.09
CA CYS A 30 -2.56 -6.36 4.02
C CYS A 30 -1.87 -7.05 5.19
N LYS A 31 -2.24 -8.31 5.42
CA LYS A 31 -1.57 -9.15 6.40
C LYS A 31 -1.34 -10.54 5.87
N ASN A 32 -0.36 -11.24 6.42
CA ASN A 32 -0.21 -12.67 6.18
C ASN A 32 -0.91 -13.52 7.25
N LEU A 33 -0.90 -14.84 7.07
CA LEU A 33 -1.48 -15.81 8.01
C LEU A 33 -0.83 -15.80 9.40
N SER A 34 0.36 -15.22 9.54
CA SER A 34 1.05 -15.01 10.82
C SER A 34 0.68 -13.67 11.47
N GLU A 35 -0.30 -12.94 10.92
CA GLU A 35 -0.76 -11.62 11.37
C GLU A 35 0.30 -10.51 11.28
N HIS A 36 1.38 -10.71 10.51
CA HIS A 36 2.27 -9.60 10.15
C HIS A 36 1.55 -8.68 9.18
N ILE A 37 1.50 -7.39 9.51
CA ILE A 37 0.80 -6.36 8.75
C ILE A 37 1.82 -5.58 7.91
N PHE A 38 1.40 -5.24 6.70
CA PHE A 38 2.17 -4.43 5.77
C PHE A 38 1.28 -3.31 5.23
N LEU A 39 1.83 -2.10 5.13
CA LEU A 39 1.27 -1.04 4.30
C LEU A 39 1.95 -1.10 2.92
N ALA A 40 1.16 -1.17 1.86
CA ALA A 40 1.63 -1.29 0.49
C ALA A 40 1.22 -0.08 -0.33
N ILE A 41 2.17 0.52 -1.05
CA ILE A 41 1.91 1.59 -2.02
C ILE A 41 2.47 1.20 -3.40
N LEU A 42 1.70 1.50 -4.44
CA LEU A 42 2.11 1.33 -5.82
C LEU A 42 3.11 2.42 -6.19
N SER A 43 4.31 2.01 -6.60
CA SER A 43 5.38 2.94 -6.99
C SER A 43 5.49 3.06 -8.51
N GLU A 44 5.36 1.93 -9.22
CA GLU A 44 5.42 1.90 -10.68
C GLU A 44 4.41 0.90 -11.23
N LEU A 45 3.75 1.28 -12.33
CA LEU A 45 2.83 0.41 -13.04
C LEU A 45 3.10 0.49 -14.54
N THR A 46 3.39 -0.67 -15.13
CA THR A 46 3.53 -0.81 -16.58
C THR A 46 2.54 -1.84 -17.11
N LYS A 47 2.60 -2.14 -18.41
CA LYS A 47 1.79 -3.21 -19.01
C LYS A 47 2.29 -4.61 -18.64
N GLU A 48 3.55 -4.73 -18.20
CA GLU A 48 4.22 -6.01 -18.00
C GLU A 48 4.30 -6.37 -16.51
N LEU A 49 4.45 -5.36 -15.65
CA LEU A 49 4.66 -5.53 -14.22
C LEU A 49 4.09 -4.38 -13.39
N ALA A 50 3.94 -4.63 -12.09
CA ALA A 50 3.69 -3.63 -11.07
C ALA A 50 4.79 -3.70 -9.99
N VAL A 51 5.33 -2.54 -9.63
CA VAL A 51 6.31 -2.37 -8.54
C VAL A 51 5.62 -1.71 -7.36
N TRP A 52 5.73 -2.35 -6.20
CA TRP A 52 5.16 -1.89 -4.95
C TRP A 52 6.22 -1.75 -3.89
N LEU A 53 5.99 -0.82 -2.95
CA LEU A 53 6.72 -0.75 -1.70
C LEU A 53 5.82 -1.23 -0.57
N TYR A 54 6.28 -2.24 0.16
CA TYR A 54 5.61 -2.82 1.31
C TYR A 54 6.43 -2.50 2.56
N VAL A 55 5.89 -1.70 3.48
CA VAL A 55 6.53 -1.43 4.76
C VAL A 55 5.91 -2.31 5.85
N PRO A 56 6.70 -3.12 6.57
CA PRO A 56 6.24 -3.79 7.79
C PRO A 56 5.71 -2.74 8.77
N THR A 57 4.56 -2.99 9.37
CA THR A 57 3.92 -1.99 10.23
C THR A 57 3.15 -2.67 11.34
N SER A 58 3.38 -2.26 12.58
CA SER A 58 2.60 -2.67 13.74
C SER A 58 1.19 -2.09 13.67
N ARG A 59 0.26 -2.72 14.40
CA ARG A 59 -1.13 -2.24 14.42
C ARG A 59 -1.25 -0.78 14.89
N GLY A 60 -0.51 -0.40 15.94
CA GLY A 60 -0.53 0.97 16.46
C GLY A 60 -0.01 1.97 15.43
N ARG A 61 1.10 1.66 14.77
CA ARG A 61 1.65 2.51 13.71
C ARG A 61 0.71 2.60 12.51
N LEU A 62 0.02 1.52 12.14
CA LEU A 62 -1.02 1.58 11.10
C LEU A 62 -2.15 2.53 11.49
N GLU A 63 -2.60 2.50 12.74
CA GLU A 63 -3.63 3.41 13.26
C GLU A 63 -3.15 4.88 13.24
N ASP A 64 -1.88 5.14 13.52
CA ASP A 64 -1.28 6.48 13.42
C ASP A 64 -1.21 6.98 11.97
N ILE A 65 -0.81 6.12 11.03
CA ILE A 65 -0.79 6.46 9.59
C ILE A 65 -2.22 6.74 9.09
N ARG A 66 -3.18 5.88 9.46
CA ARG A 66 -4.60 6.04 9.11
C ARG A 66 -5.20 7.31 9.68
N SER A 67 -4.87 7.67 10.91
CA SER A 67 -5.42 8.87 11.55
C SER A 67 -4.81 10.17 11.03
N GLY A 68 -3.80 10.08 10.16
CA GLY A 68 -3.04 11.23 9.67
C GLY A 68 -2.03 11.76 10.69
N THR A 69 -1.68 10.97 11.71
CA THR A 69 -0.63 11.32 12.67
C THR A 69 0.75 11.15 12.05
N ILE A 70 0.92 10.12 11.22
CA ILE A 70 2.13 9.86 10.43
C ILE A 70 1.76 10.02 8.94
N ASP A 71 2.54 10.82 8.21
CA ASP A 71 2.36 10.94 6.76
C ASP A 71 2.93 9.73 6.02
N LEU A 72 2.49 9.52 4.78
CA LEU A 72 2.86 8.36 3.99
C LEU A 72 4.36 8.31 3.72
N HIS A 73 5.03 9.44 3.49
CA HIS A 73 6.47 9.45 3.27
C HIS A 73 7.21 8.93 4.51
N ASP A 74 6.88 9.47 5.69
CA ASP A 74 7.47 9.03 6.96
C ASP A 74 7.09 7.59 7.34
N ALA A 75 5.94 7.09 6.87
CA ALA A 75 5.56 5.69 7.04
C ALA A 75 6.62 4.74 6.45
N PHE A 76 7.21 5.06 5.29
CA PHE A 76 8.23 4.25 4.61
C PHE A 76 9.66 4.58 5.03
N VAL A 77 10.03 5.86 5.13
CA VAL A 77 11.41 6.26 5.47
C VAL A 77 11.77 5.94 6.92
N GLN A 78 10.78 5.95 7.82
CA GLN A 78 10.97 5.65 9.24
C GLN A 78 10.30 4.32 9.61
N SER A 79 10.44 3.29 8.77
CA SER A 79 9.96 1.93 9.03
C SER A 79 10.41 1.42 10.40
N GLU A 80 9.53 0.74 11.14
CA GLU A 80 9.84 0.21 12.48
C GLU A 80 11.01 -0.78 12.47
N ASP A 81 11.15 -1.55 11.40
CA ASP A 81 12.20 -2.55 11.25
C ASP A 81 13.43 -2.02 10.47
N GLY A 82 13.42 -0.74 10.05
CA GLY A 82 14.52 -0.09 9.34
C GLY A 82 14.69 -0.48 7.87
N PHE A 83 13.74 -1.24 7.32
CA PHE A 83 13.69 -1.58 5.90
C PHE A 83 12.25 -1.61 5.38
N VAL A 84 12.12 -1.62 4.07
CA VAL A 84 10.88 -1.90 3.33
C VAL A 84 11.14 -3.03 2.34
N TYR A 85 10.08 -3.65 1.82
CA TYR A 85 10.18 -4.59 0.71
C TYR A 85 9.79 -3.92 -0.59
N LYS A 86 10.63 -4.03 -1.60
CA LYS A 86 10.20 -3.79 -2.98
C LYS A 86 9.67 -5.10 -3.54
N VAL A 87 8.44 -5.05 -4.01
CA VAL A 87 7.70 -6.20 -4.52
C VAL A 87 7.41 -5.96 -5.99
N ILE A 88 7.83 -6.90 -6.85
CA ILE A 88 7.59 -6.85 -8.29
C ILE A 88 6.64 -7.99 -8.64
N ILE A 89 5.46 -7.64 -9.15
CA ILE A 89 4.44 -8.58 -9.61
C ILE A 89 4.41 -8.57 -11.14
N HIS A 90 4.56 -9.73 -11.76
CA HIS A 90 4.57 -9.86 -13.23
C HIS A 90 3.19 -10.28 -13.76
N ASP A 91 2.73 -9.67 -14.86
CA ASP A 91 1.40 -9.95 -15.44
C ASP A 91 1.44 -10.83 -16.71
N VAL A 92 2.52 -10.77 -17.49
CA VAL A 92 2.52 -11.30 -18.87
C VAL A 92 3.26 -12.63 -19.04
N ASP A 93 4.39 -12.82 -18.36
CA ASP A 93 5.33 -13.90 -18.70
C ASP A 93 5.32 -15.11 -17.75
N ASN A 94 4.33 -15.19 -16.85
CA ASN A 94 4.27 -16.22 -15.80
C ASN A 94 5.57 -16.28 -14.94
N SER A 95 6.35 -15.20 -14.96
CA SER A 95 7.53 -14.99 -14.14
C SER A 95 7.12 -14.97 -12.67
N ALA A 96 7.99 -15.51 -11.81
CA ALA A 96 7.75 -15.45 -10.37
C ALA A 96 7.78 -14.00 -9.87
N ASP A 97 6.95 -13.71 -8.87
CA ASP A 97 6.98 -12.42 -8.18
C ASP A 97 8.27 -12.31 -7.35
N THR A 98 8.89 -11.14 -7.37
CA THR A 98 10.16 -10.89 -6.70
C THR A 98 9.93 -10.02 -5.48
N ILE A 99 10.63 -10.32 -4.39
CA ILE A 99 10.62 -9.51 -3.18
C ILE A 99 12.06 -9.29 -2.74
N GLU A 100 12.47 -8.02 -2.66
CA GLU A 100 13.78 -7.61 -2.19
C GLU A 100 13.65 -6.60 -1.03
N PRO A 101 14.33 -6.81 0.11
CA PRO A 101 14.40 -5.80 1.15
C PRO A 101 15.30 -4.65 0.71
N ILE A 102 14.88 -3.43 1.03
CA ILE A 102 15.63 -2.18 0.83
C ILE A 102 15.70 -1.50 2.19
N PHE A 103 16.91 -1.22 2.68
CA PHE A 103 17.08 -0.44 3.91
C PHE A 103 16.59 0.98 3.70
N CYS A 104 16.03 1.59 4.75
CA CYS A 104 15.45 2.92 4.63
C CYS A 104 16.47 3.99 4.18
N GLU A 105 17.76 3.79 4.47
CA GLU A 105 18.86 4.67 4.03
C GLU A 105 19.16 4.57 2.52
N ASP A 106 18.82 3.46 1.89
CA ASP A 106 19.02 3.19 0.46
C ASP A 106 17.75 3.45 -0.38
N LEU A 107 16.68 3.96 0.24
CA LEU A 107 15.42 4.20 -0.47
C LEU A 107 15.58 5.30 -1.51
N ASN A 108 15.23 4.96 -2.75
CA ASN A 108 15.09 5.94 -3.82
C ASN A 108 13.93 6.89 -3.50
N GLN A 109 14.25 8.16 -3.33
CA GLN A 109 13.29 9.21 -2.99
C GLN A 109 12.22 9.41 -4.07
N GLU A 110 12.53 9.08 -5.33
CA GLU A 110 11.57 9.20 -6.45
C GLU A 110 10.44 8.15 -6.37
N TRP A 111 10.62 7.08 -5.60
CA TRP A 111 9.62 6.04 -5.41
C TRP A 111 8.66 6.33 -4.25
N LEU A 112 8.98 7.32 -3.43
CA LEU A 112 8.26 7.63 -2.20
C LEU A 112 7.09 8.58 -2.45
N PRO A 113 6.04 8.50 -1.62
CA PRO A 113 5.02 9.55 -1.52
C PRO A 113 5.64 10.91 -1.27
N ILE A 114 4.92 11.97 -1.62
CA ILE A 114 5.38 13.33 -1.31
C ILE A 114 5.31 13.54 0.21
N ALA A 115 6.35 14.15 0.79
CA ALA A 115 6.34 14.47 2.21
C ALA A 115 5.13 15.32 2.61
N GLY A 116 4.45 14.92 3.68
CA GLY A 116 3.21 15.56 4.15
C GLY A 116 1.93 15.09 3.44
N GLU A 117 2.00 14.05 2.61
CA GLU A 117 0.84 13.37 2.05
C GLU A 117 0.25 12.39 3.06
N PHE A 118 -1.05 12.49 3.34
CA PHE A 118 -1.76 11.64 4.32
C PHE A 118 -2.83 10.81 3.63
N ILE A 119 -3.33 9.78 4.32
CA ILE A 119 -4.52 9.06 3.87
C ILE A 119 -5.73 9.98 3.96
N TYR A 120 -6.37 10.24 2.82
CA TYR A 120 -7.62 10.98 2.75
C TYR A 120 -8.81 10.02 2.67
N PHE A 121 -9.54 9.85 3.77
CA PHE A 121 -10.87 9.27 3.68
C PHE A 121 -11.79 10.32 3.06
N SER A 122 -12.22 10.07 1.81
CA SER A 122 -13.24 10.91 1.19
C SER A 122 -14.52 10.83 2.04
N GLN A 123 -14.74 11.85 2.86
CA GLN A 123 -16.05 12.12 3.44
C GLN A 123 -16.93 12.77 2.37
N GLU A 124 -17.20 12.04 1.30
CA GLU A 124 -18.34 12.37 0.45
C GLU A 124 -19.56 11.72 1.12
N PRO A 125 -20.41 12.47 1.86
CA PRO A 125 -21.73 11.96 2.16
C PRO A 125 -22.40 11.73 0.81
N PHE A 126 -22.60 10.46 0.45
CA PHE A 126 -23.21 10.08 -0.81
C PHE A 126 -24.47 10.93 -1.06
N LEU A 127 -24.42 11.81 -2.07
CA LEU A 127 -25.46 12.77 -2.43
C LEU A 127 -26.73 12.12 -3.03
N TRP A 128 -27.09 10.88 -2.68
CA TRP A 128 -28.36 10.28 -3.11
C TRP A 128 -29.52 10.62 -2.17
N GLU A 129 -29.28 11.11 -0.95
CA GLU A 129 -30.38 11.51 -0.03
C GLU A 129 -31.07 12.83 -0.40
N ARG A 130 -30.65 13.55 -1.46
CA ARG A 130 -31.30 14.79 -1.91
C ARG A 130 -32.26 14.61 -3.10
N VAL A 131 -32.47 13.39 -3.60
CA VAL A 131 -33.41 13.11 -4.71
C VAL A 131 -34.65 12.34 -4.23
N THR A 132 -35.24 12.76 -3.11
CA THR A 132 -36.60 12.34 -2.72
C THR A 132 -37.40 13.50 -2.14
N ASN A 133 -37.41 14.64 -2.84
CA ASN A 133 -38.46 15.64 -2.68
C ASN A 133 -38.56 16.52 -3.94
N ILE A 134 -39.08 15.95 -5.01
CA ILE A 134 -39.83 16.73 -5.99
C ILE A 134 -41.27 16.21 -5.91
N ARG A 135 -42.10 16.97 -5.20
CA ARG A 135 -43.55 16.85 -5.20
C ARG A 135 -44.12 17.41 -6.50
#